data_AF-A0A368FLW2-F1
#
_entry.id   AF-A0A368FLW2-F1
#
_cell.length_a   1.000
_cell.length_b   1.000
_cell.length_c   1.000
_cell.angle_alpha   90.00
_cell.angle_beta   90.00
_cell.angle_gamma   90.00
#
_symmetry.space_group_name_H-M   'P 1'
#
loop_
_entity.id
_entity.type
_entity.pdbx_description
1 polymer ?
#
loop_
_entity_poly.entity_id
_entity_poly.type
_entity_poly.pdbx_seq_one_letter_code
_entity_poly.pdbx_strand_id
1 'polypeptide(L)'
;MTAMTNDGTVERMVKMRFIVCMGALLPGIGCYFCIAYTYIFQFDVIMNFTQSDQCPGVHSILPPVSYAIGIWEPQRYFWLFVMFLHCPPRIFFLILYRRAFRNAAPKSLAYRRVIYFYTKTMWSELVGLVAVSVLDIKCNFVIHAIAYSIWIISFNFNMLFNTILHHFGGIRETSQKYEVIWRIKVFMFVTGLILSLSTGVSYPLFLAYCIPQAYLAFSVAEYLLVGYNSFFYCLSYWEFPRCRLTLGVFDAPKKVRCATVPSTIVKLPLS
;
A
#
# COMPACT_ATOMS: atom_id res chain seq x y z
N MET A 1 -26.06 -36.04 26.83
CA MET A 1 -24.99 -36.32 25.85
C MET A 1 -25.33 -35.59 24.56
N THR A 2 -24.99 -34.32 24.47
CA THR A 2 -25.08 -33.54 23.23
C THR A 2 -23.73 -33.66 22.54
N ALA A 3 -23.70 -34.42 21.44
CA ALA A 3 -22.52 -34.55 20.60
C ALA A 3 -22.21 -33.18 19.98
N MET A 4 -21.17 -32.52 20.49
CA MET A 4 -20.50 -31.44 19.77
C MET A 4 -19.76 -32.07 18.59
N THR A 5 -20.34 -31.96 17.40
CA THR A 5 -19.63 -32.20 16.16
C THR A 5 -18.56 -31.12 16.02
N ASN A 6 -17.33 -31.51 16.34
CA ASN A 6 -16.12 -30.72 16.18
C ASN A 6 -15.83 -30.61 14.67
N ASP A 7 -16.46 -29.66 13.98
CA ASP A 7 -16.10 -29.32 12.60
C ASP A 7 -14.71 -28.68 12.61
N GLY A 8 -13.74 -29.40 12.06
CA GLY A 8 -12.30 -29.14 12.05
C GLY A 8 -11.87 -27.91 11.23
N THR A 9 -12.49 -26.76 11.47
CA THR A 9 -12.08 -25.49 10.88
C THR A 9 -10.83 -25.02 11.61
N VAL A 10 -9.65 -25.22 11.01
CA VAL A 10 -8.39 -24.68 11.53
C VAL A 10 -8.42 -23.15 11.38
N GLU A 11 -9.00 -22.45 12.34
CA GLU A 11 -9.03 -20.99 12.36
C GLU A 11 -7.64 -20.45 12.71
N ARG A 12 -6.88 -20.02 11.71
CA ARG A 12 -5.58 -19.36 11.94
C ARG A 12 -5.81 -17.87 12.17
N MET A 13 -5.50 -17.41 13.38
CA MET A 13 -5.70 -16.03 13.79
C MET A 13 -4.43 -15.20 13.54
N VAL A 14 -4.49 -14.25 12.61
CA VAL A 14 -3.39 -13.30 12.38
C VAL A 14 -3.60 -12.05 13.23
N LYS A 15 -2.61 -11.73 14.08
CA LYS A 15 -2.63 -10.53 14.93
C LYS A 15 -2.44 -9.28 14.06
N MET A 16 -3.28 -8.25 14.25
CA MET A 16 -3.18 -6.97 13.55
C MET A 16 -1.78 -6.35 13.65
N ARG A 17 -1.10 -6.51 14.80
CA ARG A 17 0.31 -6.09 15.01
C ARG A 17 1.24 -6.61 13.91
N PHE A 18 1.18 -7.90 13.61
CA PHE A 18 2.05 -8.51 12.61
C PHE A 18 1.77 -7.95 11.21
N ILE A 19 0.48 -7.79 10.88
CA ILE A 19 0.06 -7.23 9.59
C ILE A 19 0.56 -5.80 9.44
N VAL A 20 0.46 -4.98 10.49
CA VAL A 20 0.95 -3.60 10.44
C VAL A 20 2.47 -3.53 10.36
N CYS A 21 3.18 -4.32 11.17
CA CYS A 21 4.64 -4.35 11.10
C CYS A 21 5.14 -4.74 9.70
N MET A 22 4.59 -5.80 9.10
CA MET A 22 5.02 -6.29 7.79
C MET A 22 4.48 -5.47 6.62
N GLY A 23 3.23 -5.02 6.72
CA GLY A 23 2.50 -4.33 5.64
C GLY A 23 2.56 -2.81 5.68
N ALA A 24 3.17 -2.20 6.70
CA ALA A 24 3.36 -0.75 6.77
C ALA A 24 4.79 -0.36 7.11
N LEU A 25 5.37 -0.92 8.18
CA LEU A 25 6.68 -0.46 8.68
C LEU A 25 7.88 -1.09 7.95
N LEU A 26 7.77 -2.36 7.58
CA LEU A 26 8.85 -3.11 6.92
C LEU A 26 9.45 -2.41 5.69
N PRO A 27 8.67 -1.91 4.70
CA PRO A 27 9.25 -1.21 3.55
C PRO A 27 9.91 0.11 3.94
N GLY A 28 9.36 0.88 4.88
CA GLY A 28 10.00 2.11 5.36
C GLY A 28 11.35 1.84 6.02
N ILE A 29 11.37 0.88 6.96
CA ILE A 29 12.59 0.47 7.65
C ILE A 29 13.61 -0.10 6.66
N GLY A 30 13.17 -0.95 5.73
CA GLY A 30 14.03 -1.54 4.72
C GLY A 30 14.66 -0.48 3.81
N CYS A 31 13.89 0.52 3.39
CA CYS A 31 14.37 1.62 2.57
C CYS A 31 15.42 2.45 3.30
N TYR A 32 15.13 2.88 4.54
CA TYR A 32 16.09 3.66 5.32
C TYR A 32 17.33 2.85 5.71
N PHE A 33 17.20 1.53 5.88
CA PHE A 33 18.34 0.65 6.02
C PHE A 33 19.23 0.66 4.77
N CYS A 34 18.66 0.53 3.56
CA CYS A 34 19.44 0.61 2.31
C CYS A 34 20.18 1.96 2.17
N ILE A 35 19.50 3.05 2.51
CA ILE A 35 20.08 4.40 2.50
C ILE A 35 21.24 4.46 3.51
N ALA A 36 21.00 4.12 4.78
CA ALA A 36 22.01 4.16 5.83
C ALA A 36 23.21 3.26 5.52
N TYR A 37 22.96 2.06 4.99
CA TYR A 37 24.01 1.15 4.54
C TYR A 37 24.92 1.81 3.51
N THR A 38 24.35 2.53 2.55
CA THR A 38 25.13 3.24 1.52
C THR A 38 26.02 4.30 2.16
N TYR A 39 25.49 5.12 3.09
CA TYR A 39 26.28 6.15 3.76
C TYR A 39 27.39 5.59 4.66
N ILE A 40 27.18 4.44 5.29
CA ILE A 40 28.14 3.86 6.24
C ILE A 40 29.21 3.04 5.51
N PHE A 41 28.83 2.23 4.53
CA PHE A 41 29.71 1.23 3.92
C PHE A 41 30.11 1.54 2.48
N GLN A 42 29.41 2.46 1.80
CA GLN A 42 29.65 2.79 0.38
C GLN A 42 29.71 4.30 0.15
N PHE A 43 30.34 5.02 1.07
CA PHE A 43 30.43 6.48 1.01
C PHE A 43 31.10 6.99 -0.28
N ASP A 44 32.09 6.26 -0.80
CA ASP A 44 32.77 6.60 -2.07
C ASP A 44 31.82 6.64 -3.27
N VAL A 45 30.76 5.81 -3.25
CA VAL A 45 29.73 5.79 -4.30
C VAL A 45 28.92 7.09 -4.28
N ILE A 46 28.67 7.63 -3.08
CA ILE A 46 27.93 8.89 -2.90
C ILE A 46 28.81 10.09 -3.31
N MET A 47 30.08 10.11 -2.92
CA MET A 47 30.99 11.20 -3.26
C MET A 47 31.22 11.34 -4.76
N ASN A 48 31.27 10.21 -5.46
CA ASN A 48 31.43 10.18 -6.92
C ASN A 48 30.10 10.13 -7.68
N PHE A 49 28.97 10.30 -6.98
CA PHE A 49 27.66 10.22 -7.61
C PHE A 49 27.45 11.40 -8.56
N THR A 50 27.28 11.08 -9.84
CA THR A 50 26.89 12.01 -10.90
C THR A 50 25.64 11.50 -11.58
N GLN A 51 24.76 12.42 -11.91
CA GLN A 51 23.34 12.11 -11.81
C GLN A 51 22.62 11.79 -13.11
N SER A 52 23.23 12.06 -14.25
CA SER A 52 22.69 11.68 -15.56
C SER A 52 23.72 11.96 -16.63
N ASP A 53 23.64 11.23 -17.74
CA ASP A 53 24.36 11.55 -18.97
C ASP A 53 23.95 12.93 -19.53
N GLN A 54 22.78 13.44 -19.12
CA GLN A 54 22.18 14.69 -19.60
C GLN A 54 22.75 15.94 -18.92
N CYS A 55 23.14 15.85 -17.65
CA CYS A 55 23.80 16.92 -16.90
C CYS A 55 25.14 16.40 -16.33
N PRO A 56 26.17 16.23 -17.19
CA PRO A 56 27.47 15.75 -16.76
C PRO A 56 28.15 16.73 -15.79
N GLY A 57 28.73 16.22 -14.71
CA GLY A 57 29.50 17.00 -13.73
C GLY A 57 28.71 17.62 -12.57
N VAL A 58 27.38 17.43 -12.52
CA VAL A 58 26.59 17.84 -11.35
C VAL A 58 26.62 16.71 -10.31
N HIS A 59 27.33 16.97 -9.22
CA HIS A 59 27.39 16.08 -8.07
C HIS A 59 26.20 16.32 -7.12
N SER A 60 25.67 15.25 -6.54
CA SER A 60 24.66 15.33 -5.48
C SER A 60 25.11 14.54 -4.25
N ILE A 61 25.07 15.20 -3.09
CA ILE A 61 25.38 14.59 -1.79
C ILE A 61 24.24 13.65 -1.33
N LEU A 62 23.03 13.85 -1.86
CA LEU A 62 21.86 13.06 -1.53
C LEU A 62 21.32 12.41 -2.81
N PRO A 63 21.68 11.15 -3.06
CA PRO A 63 21.13 10.38 -4.17
C PRO A 63 19.64 10.07 -3.91
N PRO A 64 18.81 9.91 -4.96
CA PRO A 64 17.41 9.52 -4.82
C PRO A 64 17.28 8.11 -4.28
N VAL A 65 16.10 7.81 -3.72
CA VAL A 65 15.83 6.51 -3.10
C VAL A 65 16.05 5.38 -4.09
N SER A 66 15.59 5.57 -5.33
CA SER A 66 15.63 4.55 -6.38
C SER A 66 17.04 4.04 -6.68
N TYR A 67 18.10 4.84 -6.46
CA TYR A 67 19.48 4.37 -6.61
C TYR A 67 19.87 3.40 -5.48
N ALA A 68 19.55 3.77 -4.24
CA ALA A 68 19.86 2.98 -3.06
C ALA A 68 19.10 1.65 -3.00
N ILE A 69 17.86 1.60 -3.50
CA ILE A 69 17.04 0.38 -3.47
C ILE A 69 17.08 -0.44 -4.77
N GLY A 70 17.45 0.17 -5.90
CA GLY A 70 17.30 -0.44 -7.22
C GLY A 70 18.60 -0.75 -7.95
N ILE A 71 19.69 -0.03 -7.67
CA ILE A 71 20.94 -0.12 -8.44
C ILE A 71 22.08 -0.69 -7.61
N TRP A 72 22.26 -0.20 -6.38
CA TRP A 72 23.42 -0.57 -5.58
C TRP A 72 23.27 -1.93 -4.91
N GLU A 73 24.36 -2.69 -4.96
CA GLU A 73 24.47 -4.02 -4.38
C GLU A 73 25.29 -3.96 -3.09
N PRO A 74 24.89 -4.69 -2.03
CA PRO A 74 23.84 -5.72 -1.98
C PRO A 74 22.40 -5.22 -1.70
N GLN A 75 22.19 -3.91 -1.56
CA GLN A 75 20.93 -3.29 -1.11
C GLN A 75 19.74 -3.66 -2.00
N ARG A 76 19.95 -3.75 -3.32
CA ARG A 76 18.93 -4.19 -4.28
C ARG A 76 18.30 -5.52 -3.90
N TYR A 77 19.12 -6.53 -3.59
CA TYR A 77 18.61 -7.87 -3.24
C TYR A 77 17.86 -7.85 -1.90
N PHE A 78 18.38 -7.12 -0.92
CA PHE A 78 17.72 -6.92 0.36
C PHE A 78 16.36 -6.23 0.19
N TRP A 79 16.29 -5.18 -0.63
CA TRP A 79 15.05 -4.47 -0.93
C TRP A 79 14.00 -5.36 -1.59
N LEU A 80 14.39 -6.15 -2.59
CA LEU A 80 13.47 -7.08 -3.25
C LEU A 80 12.93 -8.14 -2.28
N PHE A 81 13.76 -8.62 -1.35
CA PHE A 81 13.32 -9.52 -0.29
C PHE A 81 12.31 -8.84 0.66
N VAL A 82 12.57 -7.59 1.07
CA VAL A 82 11.64 -6.77 1.85
C VAL A 82 10.30 -6.61 1.12
N MET A 83 10.32 -6.31 -0.18
CA MET A 83 9.12 -6.17 -1.00
C MET A 83 8.33 -7.46 -1.11
N PHE A 84 9.01 -8.61 -1.27
CA PHE A 84 8.37 -9.92 -1.30
C PHE A 84 7.59 -10.20 0.00
N LEU A 85 8.18 -9.88 1.15
CA LEU A 85 7.51 -10.03 2.45
C LEU A 85 6.41 -9.01 2.70
N HIS A 86 6.54 -7.79 2.17
CA HIS A 86 5.60 -6.69 2.36
C HIS A 86 4.28 -6.86 1.57
N CYS A 87 4.36 -7.39 0.34
CA CYS A 87 3.22 -7.44 -0.57
C CYS A 87 1.98 -8.19 -0.01
N PRO A 88 2.10 -9.41 0.55
CA PRO A 88 0.93 -10.14 1.06
C PRO A 88 0.23 -9.42 2.24
N PRO A 89 0.95 -8.97 3.28
CA PRO A 89 0.41 -8.08 4.32
C PRO A 89 -0.31 -6.85 3.76
N ARG A 90 0.24 -6.21 2.73
CA ARG A 90 -0.35 -5.02 2.12
C ARG A 90 -1.68 -5.31 1.42
N ILE A 91 -1.84 -6.48 0.81
CA ILE A 91 -3.12 -6.92 0.25
C ILE A 91 -4.18 -7.11 1.34
N PHE A 92 -3.79 -7.55 2.55
CA PHE A 92 -4.74 -7.65 3.67
C PHE A 92 -5.29 -6.29 4.11
N PHE A 93 -4.49 -5.22 4.08
CA PHE A 93 -4.99 -3.86 4.35
C PHE A 93 -6.11 -3.46 3.39
N LEU A 94 -5.95 -3.79 2.11
CA LEU A 94 -6.96 -3.50 1.09
C LEU A 94 -8.28 -4.20 1.39
N ILE A 95 -8.22 -5.48 1.75
CA ILE A 95 -9.42 -6.26 2.12
C ILE A 95 -10.04 -5.70 3.40
N LEU A 96 -9.22 -5.39 4.41
CA LEU A 96 -9.67 -4.87 5.70
C LEU A 96 -10.39 -3.54 5.54
N TYR A 97 -9.76 -2.55 4.91
CA TYR A 97 -10.36 -1.22 4.74
C TYR A 97 -11.61 -1.26 3.87
N ARG A 98 -11.60 -2.04 2.78
CA ARG A 98 -12.79 -2.19 1.93
C ARG A 98 -13.98 -2.75 2.71
N ARG A 99 -13.75 -3.74 3.59
CA ARG A 99 -14.79 -4.32 4.46
C ARG A 99 -15.21 -3.32 5.54
N ALA A 100 -14.26 -2.68 6.21
CA ALA A 100 -14.52 -1.71 7.27
C ALA A 100 -15.41 -0.56 6.77
N PHE A 101 -15.04 0.10 5.67
CA PHE A 101 -15.84 1.19 5.12
C PHE A 101 -17.18 0.72 4.59
N ARG A 102 -17.27 -0.44 3.96
CA ARG A 102 -18.56 -0.98 3.49
C ARG A 102 -19.53 -1.23 4.64
N ASN A 103 -19.04 -1.67 5.79
CA ASN A 103 -19.87 -1.95 6.97
C ASN A 103 -20.23 -0.68 7.74
N ALA A 104 -19.34 0.33 7.77
CA ALA A 104 -19.61 1.63 8.36
C ALA A 104 -20.47 2.56 7.47
N ALA A 105 -20.62 2.22 6.19
CA ALA A 105 -21.19 3.10 5.17
C ALA A 105 -22.64 3.53 5.44
N PRO A 106 -22.98 4.83 5.27
CA PRO A 106 -24.34 5.19 4.88
C PRO A 106 -24.69 4.53 3.53
N LYS A 107 -25.95 4.15 3.30
CA LYS A 107 -26.39 3.42 2.09
C LYS A 107 -26.36 4.25 0.79
N SER A 108 -25.69 5.41 0.77
CA SER A 108 -25.66 6.31 -0.38
C SER A 108 -24.81 5.76 -1.54
N LEU A 109 -25.24 6.05 -2.78
CA LEU A 109 -24.54 5.63 -3.98
C LEU A 109 -23.16 6.29 -4.11
N ALA A 110 -23.05 7.57 -3.72
CA ALA A 110 -21.81 8.32 -3.74
C ALA A 110 -20.73 7.67 -2.85
N TYR A 111 -21.08 7.29 -1.61
CA TYR A 111 -20.14 6.64 -0.70
C TYR A 111 -19.61 5.31 -1.25
N ARG A 112 -20.50 4.50 -1.86
CA ARG A 112 -20.10 3.25 -2.53
C ARG A 112 -19.14 3.47 -3.72
N ARG A 113 -19.32 4.56 -4.49
CA ARG A 113 -18.39 4.92 -5.57
C ARG A 113 -17.01 5.32 -5.01
N VAL A 114 -16.97 6.09 -3.93
CA VAL A 114 -15.69 6.45 -3.29
C VAL A 114 -14.96 5.20 -2.79
N ILE A 115 -15.65 4.23 -2.17
CA ILE A 115 -15.03 2.95 -1.77
C ILE A 115 -14.45 2.21 -3.00
N TYR A 116 -15.16 2.22 -4.13
CA TYR A 116 -14.68 1.58 -5.36
C TYR A 116 -13.38 2.22 -5.85
N PHE A 117 -13.36 3.55 -5.98
CA PHE A 117 -12.15 4.27 -6.40
C PHE A 117 -11.00 4.08 -5.42
N TYR A 118 -11.27 4.18 -4.12
CA TYR A 118 -10.29 3.91 -3.07
C TYR A 118 -9.67 2.51 -3.18
N THR A 119 -10.49 1.49 -3.42
CA THR A 119 -9.98 0.12 -3.62
C THR A 119 -9.08 0.04 -4.84
N LYS A 120 -9.40 0.75 -5.92
CA LYS A 120 -8.56 0.79 -7.14
C LYS A 120 -7.25 1.52 -6.90
N THR A 121 -7.27 2.63 -6.19
CA THR A 121 -6.06 3.39 -5.86
C THR A 121 -5.14 2.64 -4.90
N MET A 122 -5.68 1.81 -4.00
CA MET A 122 -4.85 0.93 -3.17
C MET A 122 -4.14 -0.15 -3.99
N TRP A 123 -4.82 -0.75 -4.97
CA TRP A 123 -4.19 -1.70 -5.90
C TRP A 123 -3.13 -1.03 -6.77
N SER A 124 -3.43 0.14 -7.34
CA SER A 124 -2.48 0.84 -8.20
C SER A 124 -1.26 1.36 -7.43
N GLU A 125 -1.43 1.79 -6.17
CA GLU A 125 -0.29 2.15 -5.31
C GLU A 125 0.64 0.95 -5.10
N LEU A 126 0.10 -0.22 -4.74
CA LEU A 126 0.90 -1.43 -4.54
C LEU A 126 1.63 -1.85 -5.83
N VAL A 127 0.93 -1.84 -6.97
CA VAL A 127 1.54 -2.18 -8.27
C VAL A 127 2.62 -1.16 -8.65
N GLY A 128 2.37 0.14 -8.43
CA GLY A 128 3.35 1.19 -8.67
C GLY A 128 4.61 1.00 -7.82
N LEU A 129 4.45 0.68 -6.53
CA LEU A 129 5.57 0.46 -5.61
C LEU A 129 6.40 -0.78 -6.01
N VAL A 130 5.75 -1.86 -6.44
CA VAL A 130 6.45 -3.05 -6.95
C VAL A 130 7.15 -2.73 -8.28
N ALA A 131 6.47 -2.03 -9.19
CA ALA A 131 7.03 -1.66 -10.49
C ALA A 131 8.27 -0.77 -10.34
N VAL A 132 8.22 0.28 -9.51
CA VAL A 132 9.38 1.17 -9.27
C VAL A 132 10.54 0.43 -8.59
N SER A 133 10.25 -0.65 -7.84
CA SER A 133 11.27 -1.46 -7.18
C SER A 133 11.97 -2.46 -8.11
N VAL A 134 11.27 -2.97 -9.12
CA VAL A 134 11.78 -4.02 -10.03
C VAL A 134 12.36 -3.43 -11.31
N LEU A 135 11.80 -2.31 -11.78
CA LEU A 135 12.22 -1.66 -13.02
C LEU A 135 13.47 -0.81 -12.77
N ASP A 136 14.58 -1.25 -13.35
CA ASP A 136 15.88 -0.60 -13.22
C ASP A 136 15.91 0.76 -13.96
N ILE A 137 16.38 1.79 -13.27
CA ILE A 137 16.54 3.15 -13.80
C ILE A 137 17.50 3.15 -14.98
N LYS A 138 18.57 2.34 -14.92
CA LYS A 138 19.61 2.30 -15.97
C LYS A 138 19.10 1.71 -17.28
N CYS A 139 18.15 0.77 -17.21
CA CYS A 139 17.61 0.12 -18.40
C CYS A 139 16.58 1.01 -19.10
N ASN A 140 15.65 1.60 -18.36
CA ASN A 140 14.66 2.50 -18.93
C ASN A 140 14.14 3.51 -17.90
N PHE A 141 14.72 4.70 -17.92
CA PHE A 141 14.34 5.81 -17.04
C PHE A 141 12.85 6.17 -17.17
N VAL A 142 12.30 6.20 -18.39
CA VAL A 142 10.91 6.64 -18.64
C VAL A 142 9.92 5.71 -17.97
N ILE A 143 10.10 4.39 -18.11
CA ILE A 143 9.19 3.41 -17.50
C ILE A 143 9.32 3.48 -15.97
N HIS A 144 10.53 3.66 -15.43
CA HIS A 144 10.72 3.85 -13.99
C HIS A 144 10.01 5.11 -13.47
N ALA A 145 10.14 6.24 -14.16
CA ALA A 145 9.47 7.50 -13.82
C ALA A 145 7.94 7.38 -13.87
N ILE A 146 7.40 6.61 -14.84
CA ILE A 146 5.95 6.30 -14.89
C ILE A 146 5.54 5.45 -13.70
N ALA A 147 6.31 4.43 -13.33
CA ALA A 147 6.01 3.57 -12.17
C ALA A 147 6.02 4.36 -10.86
N TYR A 148 7.03 5.23 -10.66
CA TYR A 148 7.09 6.18 -9.56
C TYR A 148 5.87 7.11 -9.55
N SER A 149 5.50 7.66 -10.70
CA SER A 149 4.34 8.54 -10.85
C SER A 149 3.02 7.83 -10.49
N ILE A 150 2.84 6.57 -10.92
CA ILE A 150 1.67 5.76 -10.55
C ILE A 150 1.62 5.55 -9.04
N TRP A 151 2.76 5.22 -8.42
CA TRP A 151 2.84 5.02 -6.97
C TRP A 151 2.44 6.28 -6.20
N ILE A 152 3.09 7.42 -6.48
CA ILE A 152 2.88 8.66 -5.73
C ILE A 152 1.48 9.24 -5.93
N ILE A 153 0.95 9.24 -7.16
CA ILE A 153 -0.40 9.74 -7.46
C ILE A 153 -1.43 8.86 -6.73
N SER A 154 -1.28 7.54 -6.83
CA SER A 154 -2.18 6.59 -6.16
C SER A 154 -2.13 6.75 -4.64
N PHE A 155 -0.95 6.95 -4.07
CA PHE A 155 -0.77 7.18 -2.63
C PHE A 155 -1.49 8.44 -2.15
N ASN A 156 -1.40 9.56 -2.88
CA ASN A 156 -2.13 10.78 -2.55
C ASN A 156 -3.64 10.58 -2.60
N PHE A 157 -4.15 9.91 -3.63
CA PHE A 157 -5.58 9.57 -3.70
C PHE A 157 -6.00 8.61 -2.59
N ASN A 158 -5.14 7.68 -2.16
CA ASN A 158 -5.43 6.81 -1.02
C ASN A 158 -5.58 7.61 0.27
N MET A 159 -4.70 8.59 0.53
CA MET A 159 -4.83 9.48 1.69
C MET A 159 -6.12 10.32 1.61
N LEU A 160 -6.42 10.89 0.44
CA LEU A 160 -7.64 11.67 0.19
C LEU A 160 -8.91 10.85 0.42
N PHE A 161 -9.04 9.70 -0.24
CA PHE A 161 -10.27 8.91 -0.12
C PHE A 161 -10.40 8.29 1.26
N ASN A 162 -9.30 7.90 1.91
CA ASN A 162 -9.36 7.40 3.28
C ASN A 162 -9.90 8.48 4.23
N THR A 163 -9.39 9.72 4.16
CA THR A 163 -9.87 10.83 5.01
C THR A 163 -11.34 11.17 4.74
N ILE A 164 -11.78 11.17 3.48
CA ILE A 164 -13.20 11.35 3.09
C ILE A 164 -14.07 10.23 3.66
N LEU A 165 -13.67 8.97 3.48
CA LEU A 165 -14.45 7.80 3.93
C LEU A 165 -14.56 7.72 5.45
N HIS A 166 -13.52 8.12 6.18
CA HIS A 166 -13.56 8.21 7.65
C HIS A 166 -14.46 9.34 8.14
N HIS A 167 -14.51 10.46 7.42
CA HIS A 167 -15.40 11.58 7.77
C HIS A 167 -16.87 11.21 7.53
N PHE A 168 -17.23 10.80 6.31
CA PHE A 168 -18.62 10.48 5.96
C PHE A 168 -19.11 9.13 6.49
N GLY A 169 -18.21 8.24 6.90
CA GLY A 169 -18.55 6.96 7.50
C GLY A 169 -18.89 7.04 9.00
N GLY A 170 -18.85 8.22 9.62
CA GLY A 170 -19.15 8.41 11.06
C GLY A 170 -18.12 7.78 12.02
N ILE A 171 -17.08 7.12 11.50
CA ILE A 171 -16.04 6.44 12.29
C ILE A 171 -15.32 7.44 13.22
N ARG A 172 -15.16 8.67 12.73
CA ARG A 172 -14.53 9.78 13.45
C ARG A 172 -15.23 10.07 14.79
N GLU A 173 -16.56 10.07 14.80
CA GLU A 173 -17.38 10.47 15.95
C GLU A 173 -17.47 9.38 17.04
N THR A 174 -16.96 8.18 16.75
CA THR A 174 -17.00 7.05 17.69
C THR A 174 -16.08 7.25 18.89
N SER A 175 -14.97 7.99 18.76
CA SER A 175 -14.04 8.26 19.85
C SER A 175 -13.09 9.42 19.52
N GLN A 176 -12.70 10.18 20.54
CA GLN A 176 -11.66 11.21 20.43
C GLN A 176 -10.35 10.69 19.82
N LYS A 177 -10.01 9.41 20.05
CA LYS A 177 -8.81 8.79 19.45
C LYS A 177 -8.90 8.74 17.92
N TYR A 178 -10.07 8.42 17.37
CA TYR A 178 -10.28 8.36 15.92
C TYR A 178 -10.28 9.76 15.30
N GLU A 179 -10.82 10.77 15.99
CA GLU A 179 -10.73 12.19 15.60
C GLU A 179 -9.27 12.65 15.48
N VAL A 180 -8.42 12.32 16.45
CA VAL A 180 -6.98 12.67 16.41
C VAL A 180 -6.27 11.99 15.25
N ILE A 181 -6.48 10.68 15.05
CA ILE A 181 -5.88 9.93 13.94
C ILE A 181 -6.32 10.51 12.59
N TRP A 182 -7.60 10.85 12.45
CA TRP A 182 -8.12 11.48 11.25
C TRP A 182 -7.44 12.84 10.98
N ARG A 183 -7.25 13.68 12.00
CA ARG A 183 -6.52 14.96 11.86
C ARG A 183 -5.07 14.76 11.43
N ILE A 184 -4.38 13.76 11.98
CA ILE A 184 -3.02 13.40 11.55
C ILE A 184 -3.03 12.99 10.07
N LYS A 185 -3.97 12.15 9.64
CA LYS A 185 -4.09 11.74 8.23
C LYS A 185 -4.41 12.89 7.28
N VAL A 186 -5.23 13.85 7.71
CA VAL A 186 -5.50 15.07 6.92
C VAL A 186 -4.24 15.93 6.80
N PHE A 187 -3.50 16.13 7.90
CA PHE A 187 -2.22 16.83 7.87
C PHE A 187 -1.24 16.15 6.90
N MET A 188 -1.09 14.82 7.01
CA MET A 188 -0.26 14.02 6.11
C MET A 188 -0.69 14.11 4.65
N PHE A 189 -1.99 14.16 4.37
CA PHE A 189 -2.49 14.34 3.01
C PHE A 189 -2.06 15.70 2.44
N VAL A 190 -2.27 16.79 3.20
CA VAL A 190 -1.93 18.14 2.74
C VAL A 190 -0.43 18.29 2.51
N THR A 191 0.39 17.92 3.49
CA THR A 191 1.85 18.03 3.38
C THR A 191 2.42 17.02 2.38
N GLY A 192 1.87 15.81 2.32
CA GLY A 192 2.25 14.78 1.34
C GLY A 192 1.93 15.18 -0.10
N LEU A 193 0.80 15.86 -0.32
CA LEU A 193 0.45 16.41 -1.64
C LEU A 193 1.43 17.49 -2.07
N ILE A 194 1.81 18.40 -1.17
CA ILE A 194 2.82 19.44 -1.45
C ILE A 194 4.16 18.79 -1.81
N LEU A 195 4.62 17.79 -1.03
CA LEU A 195 5.84 17.04 -1.33
C LEU A 195 5.74 16.30 -2.68
N SER A 196 4.57 15.81 -3.05
CA SER A 196 4.39 15.09 -4.31
C SER A 196 4.35 16.02 -5.53
N LEU A 197 3.80 17.22 -5.36
CA LEU A 197 3.88 18.25 -6.39
C LEU A 197 5.31 18.77 -6.53
N SER A 198 6.05 18.88 -5.42
CA SER A 198 7.44 19.33 -5.47
C SER A 198 8.32 18.35 -6.25
N THR A 199 8.12 17.03 -6.14
CA THR A 199 8.88 16.05 -6.95
C THR A 199 8.54 16.18 -8.45
N GLY A 200 7.26 16.37 -8.78
CA GLY A 200 6.80 16.59 -10.15
C GLY A 200 7.33 17.86 -10.82
N VAL A 201 7.75 18.87 -10.03
CA VAL A 201 8.35 20.12 -10.55
C VAL A 201 9.88 20.08 -10.52
N SER A 202 10.45 19.62 -9.41
CA SER A 202 11.90 19.71 -9.14
C SER A 202 12.74 18.83 -10.06
N TYR A 203 12.28 17.63 -10.41
CA TYR A 203 13.03 16.76 -11.33
C TYR A 203 13.04 17.28 -12.78
N PRO A 204 11.90 17.68 -13.38
CA PRO A 204 11.93 18.34 -14.69
C PRO A 204 12.74 19.64 -14.70
N LEU A 205 12.69 20.42 -13.62
CA LEU A 205 13.49 21.63 -13.49
C LEU A 205 15.00 21.30 -13.48
N PHE A 206 15.40 20.23 -12.78
CA PHE A 206 16.77 19.73 -12.84
C PHE A 206 17.15 19.32 -14.27
N LEU A 207 16.30 18.57 -14.98
CA LEU A 207 16.59 18.15 -16.35
C LEU A 207 16.71 19.33 -17.34
N ALA A 208 15.93 20.39 -17.14
CA ALA A 208 15.92 21.55 -18.03
C ALA A 208 17.09 22.52 -17.79
N TYR A 209 17.51 22.68 -16.53
CA TYR A 209 18.46 23.73 -16.15
C TYR A 209 19.71 23.22 -15.42
N CYS A 210 19.84 21.92 -15.18
CA CYS A 210 20.92 21.27 -14.43
C CYS A 210 21.17 21.90 -13.04
N ILE A 211 20.10 22.36 -12.36
CA ILE A 211 20.19 23.03 -11.06
C ILE A 211 20.33 21.99 -9.93
N PRO A 212 21.47 21.93 -9.21
CA PRO A 212 21.69 20.89 -8.19
C PRO A 212 20.71 20.96 -7.02
N GLN A 213 20.26 22.16 -6.65
CA GLN A 213 19.29 22.36 -5.56
C GLN A 213 17.93 21.76 -5.90
N ALA A 214 17.52 21.80 -7.18
CA ALA A 214 16.27 21.20 -7.62
C ALA A 214 16.33 19.67 -7.44
N TYR A 215 17.46 19.06 -7.78
CA TYR A 215 17.62 17.63 -7.59
C TYR A 215 17.71 17.19 -6.13
N LEU A 216 18.37 17.99 -5.28
CA LEU A 216 18.35 17.76 -3.84
C LEU A 216 16.92 17.82 -3.29
N ALA A 217 16.14 18.81 -3.71
CA ALA A 217 14.73 18.93 -3.32
C ALA A 217 13.89 17.72 -3.74
N PHE A 218 14.11 17.22 -4.97
CA PHE A 218 13.49 15.97 -5.45
C PHE A 218 13.83 14.79 -4.53
N SER A 219 15.12 14.58 -4.26
CA SER A 219 15.60 13.44 -3.50
C SER A 219 15.12 13.49 -2.04
N VAL A 220 15.16 14.66 -1.40
CA VAL A 220 14.62 14.83 -0.03
C VAL A 220 13.12 14.55 0.01
N ALA A 221 12.36 15.02 -0.98
CA ALA A 221 10.93 14.78 -1.03
C ALA A 221 10.61 13.28 -1.20
N GLU A 222 11.35 12.54 -2.04
CA GLU A 222 11.22 11.08 -2.11
C GLU A 222 11.43 10.40 -0.76
N TYR A 223 12.49 10.77 -0.04
CA TYR A 223 12.83 10.19 1.26
C TYR A 223 11.69 10.38 2.26
N LEU A 224 11.09 11.57 2.27
CA LEU A 224 9.96 11.88 3.14
C LEU A 224 8.70 11.12 2.72
N LEU A 225 8.42 11.01 1.42
CA LEU A 225 7.22 10.34 0.90
C LEU A 225 7.20 8.84 1.21
N VAL A 226 8.35 8.17 1.18
CA VAL A 226 8.46 6.76 1.63
C VAL A 226 8.12 6.62 3.12
N GLY A 227 8.60 7.55 3.94
CA GLY A 227 8.26 7.62 5.36
C GLY A 227 6.79 7.89 5.60
N TYR A 228 6.20 8.82 4.83
CA TYR A 228 4.76 9.12 4.86
C TYR A 228 3.93 7.89 4.52
N ASN A 229 4.31 7.14 3.47
CA ASN A 229 3.62 5.90 3.12
C ASN A 229 3.64 4.91 4.31
N SER A 230 4.82 4.67 4.86
CA SER A 230 4.98 3.72 5.96
C SER A 230 4.19 4.14 7.21
N PHE A 231 4.25 5.42 7.56
CA PHE A 231 3.57 5.97 8.74
C PHE A 231 2.05 6.00 8.55
N PHE A 232 1.55 6.37 7.37
CA PHE A 232 0.11 6.45 7.08
C PHE A 232 -0.60 5.11 7.31
N TYR A 233 0.01 4.02 6.84
CA TYR A 233 -0.51 2.68 7.03
C TYR A 233 -0.19 2.11 8.43
N CYS A 234 0.81 2.65 9.14
CA CYS A 234 1.05 2.32 10.54
C CYS A 234 -0.12 2.78 11.43
N LEU A 235 -0.74 3.92 11.09
CA LEU A 235 -1.89 4.45 11.84
C LEU A 235 -3.06 3.46 11.94
N SER A 236 -3.19 2.54 10.99
CA SER A 236 -4.21 1.48 11.02
C SER A 236 -4.12 0.57 12.25
N TYR A 237 -2.95 0.50 12.92
CA TYR A 237 -2.81 -0.21 14.19
C TYR A 237 -3.74 0.34 15.27
N TRP A 238 -3.85 1.67 15.35
CA TRP A 238 -4.74 2.34 16.30
C TRP A 238 -6.18 2.47 15.78
N GLU A 239 -6.39 2.34 14.46
CA GLU A 239 -7.74 2.33 13.87
C GLU A 239 -8.47 1.00 14.10
N PHE A 240 -7.74 -0.11 14.15
CA PHE A 240 -8.32 -1.45 14.28
C PHE A 240 -7.70 -2.27 15.42
N PRO A 241 -7.70 -1.77 16.67
CA PRO A 241 -6.95 -2.38 17.78
C PRO A 241 -7.49 -3.76 18.19
N ARG A 242 -8.76 -4.06 17.90
CA ARG A 242 -9.44 -5.32 18.27
C ARG A 242 -9.80 -6.19 17.07
N CYS A 243 -9.46 -5.78 15.84
CA CYS A 243 -9.77 -6.60 14.66
C CYS A 243 -8.87 -7.84 14.64
N ARG A 244 -9.51 -9.01 14.59
CA ARG A 244 -8.87 -10.30 14.39
C ARG A 244 -9.30 -10.81 13.02
N LEU A 245 -8.33 -11.09 12.16
CA LEU A 245 -8.60 -11.71 10.87
C LEU A 245 -8.67 -13.22 11.08
N THR A 246 -9.86 -13.78 10.91
CA THR A 246 -10.09 -15.21 10.82
C THR A 246 -10.03 -15.61 9.34
N LEU A 247 -9.10 -16.50 9.02
CA LEU A 247 -9.03 -17.15 7.72
C LEU A 247 -9.79 -18.47 7.84
N GLY A 248 -10.99 -18.51 7.26
CA GLY A 248 -11.80 -19.72 7.17
C GLY A 248 -11.78 -20.26 5.73
N VAL A 249 -11.70 -21.58 5.59
CA VAL A 249 -11.97 -22.24 4.32
C VAL A 249 -13.48 -22.38 4.20
N PHE A 250 -14.07 -21.74 3.19
CA PHE A 250 -15.49 -21.94 2.91
C PHE A 250 -15.62 -23.18 2.03
N ASP A 251 -16.02 -24.30 2.63
CA ASP A 251 -16.41 -25.47 1.86
C ASP A 251 -17.70 -25.13 1.10
N ALA A 252 -17.61 -25.11 -0.23
CA ALA A 252 -18.79 -24.91 -1.05
C ALA A 252 -19.83 -25.99 -0.72
N PRO A 253 -21.12 -25.65 -0.57
CA PRO A 253 -22.14 -26.65 -0.28
C PRO A 253 -22.10 -27.72 -1.37
N LYS A 254 -21.83 -28.97 -0.98
CA LYS A 254 -21.88 -30.11 -1.90
C LYS A 254 -23.27 -30.11 -2.53
N LYS A 255 -23.35 -29.98 -3.86
CA LYS A 255 -24.60 -30.18 -4.61
C LYS A 255 -25.12 -31.58 -4.26
N VAL A 256 -26.14 -31.65 -3.41
CA VAL A 256 -26.92 -32.88 -3.25
C VAL A 256 -27.57 -33.12 -4.60
N ARG A 257 -27.11 -34.14 -5.35
CA ARG A 257 -27.86 -34.65 -6.49
C ARG A 257 -29.21 -35.12 -5.93
N CYS A 258 -30.30 -34.45 -6.27
CA CYS A 258 -31.63 -35.00 -6.07
C CYS A 258 -31.66 -36.36 -6.79
N ALA A 259 -31.78 -37.43 -6.02
CA ALA A 259 -32.10 -38.73 -6.56
C ALA A 259 -33.49 -38.65 -7.21
N THR A 260 -33.58 -39.12 -8.43
CA THR A 260 -34.81 -39.24 -9.21
C THR A 260 -35.82 -40.08 -8.42
N VAL A 261 -36.93 -39.48 -7.99
CA VAL A 261 -38.07 -40.21 -7.43
C VAL A 261 -38.74 -40.95 -8.59
N PRO A 262 -38.96 -42.29 -8.53
CA PRO A 262 -39.74 -42.98 -9.54
C PRO A 262 -41.22 -42.59 -9.39
N SER A 263 -41.81 -42.08 -10.46
CA SER A 263 -43.24 -41.75 -10.54
C SER A 263 -44.09 -43.03 -10.58
N THR A 264 -44.64 -43.46 -9.45
CA THR A 264 -45.78 -44.39 -9.45
C THR A 264 -47.06 -43.62 -9.73
N ILE A 265 -47.52 -43.69 -10.98
CA ILE A 265 -48.85 -43.25 -11.40
C ILE A 265 -49.87 -44.25 -10.83
N VAL A 266 -50.70 -43.81 -9.89
CA VAL A 266 -51.93 -44.52 -9.50
C VAL A 266 -53.09 -43.89 -10.26
N LYS A 267 -53.67 -44.64 -11.20
CA LYS A 267 -54.91 -44.25 -11.90
C LYS A 267 -56.10 -44.44 -10.94
N LEU A 268 -56.87 -43.39 -10.72
CA LEU A 268 -58.22 -43.47 -10.13
C LEU A 268 -59.23 -43.88 -11.22
N PRO A 269 -60.13 -44.85 -10.98
CA PRO A 269 -61.24 -45.12 -11.88
C PRO A 269 -62.39 -44.13 -11.65
N LEU A 270 -62.97 -43.69 -12.76
CA LEU A 270 -64.20 -42.90 -12.83
C LEU A 270 -65.42 -43.82 -12.65
N SER A 271 -66.21 -43.57 -11.60
CA SER A 271 -67.68 -43.62 -11.57
C SER A 271 -68.18 -43.22 -10.18
#